data_AF-A0A8H7CH28-F1
#
_entry.id   AF-A0A8H7CH28-F1
#
_cell.length_a   1.000
_cell.length_b   1.000
_cell.length_c   1.000
_cell.angle_alpha   90.00
_cell.angle_beta   90.00
_cell.angle_gamma   90.00
#
_symmetry.space_group_name_H-M   'P 1'
#
loop_
_entity.id
_entity.type
_entity.pdbx_description
1 polymer ?
#
loop_
_entity_poly.entity_id
_entity_poly.type
_entity_poly.pdbx_seq_one_letter_code
_entity_poly.pdbx_strand_id
1 'polypeptide(L)'
;MQEIFPLEVVAANALFTEFSDDFELMYVQCHMDRLHMVRPSIHTTSHFAPETVHVGPGIIYSQWGIEHTIGNLGEEIKQHSNAFANLAQQGIYRYQVNALKAMIPNIEPPENPLPRGAVDVGGGYALLHAMDTTSCDVRPCEHCAIVKCLQAHGVTLTQETASVI
;
A
#
# COMPACT_ATOMS: atom_id res chain seq x y z
N MET A 1 0.99 26.03 9.28
CA MET A 1 0.54 24.71 8.83
C MET A 1 -0.86 24.54 9.40
N GLN A 2 -1.88 24.48 8.54
CA GLN A 2 -3.26 24.31 9.00
C GLN A 2 -3.45 22.84 9.40
N GLU A 3 -4.01 22.60 10.59
CA GLU A 3 -4.36 21.26 11.04
C GLU A 3 -5.64 20.80 10.34
N ILE A 4 -5.70 19.52 9.97
CA ILE A 4 -6.90 18.89 9.41
C ILE A 4 -7.62 18.18 10.55
N PHE A 5 -8.84 18.60 10.85
CA PHE A 5 -9.64 18.01 11.92
C PHE A 5 -10.50 16.85 11.39
N PRO A 6 -10.78 15.80 12.21
CA PRO A 6 -11.59 14.66 11.77
C PRO A 6 -12.97 15.04 11.20
N LEU A 7 -13.61 16.08 11.74
CA LEU A 7 -14.89 16.57 11.24
C LEU A 7 -14.80 17.14 9.82
N GLU A 8 -13.67 17.77 9.48
CA GLU A 8 -13.43 18.31 8.14
C GLU A 8 -13.23 17.18 7.14
N VAL A 9 -12.61 16.07 7.54
CA VAL A 9 -12.45 14.88 6.69
C VAL A 9 -13.81 14.24 6.39
N VAL A 10 -14.70 14.14 7.39
CA VAL A 10 -16.08 13.64 7.19
C VAL A 10 -16.87 14.54 6.24
N ALA A 11 -16.79 15.87 6.43
CA ALA A 11 -17.44 16.82 5.55
C ALA A 11 -16.88 16.76 4.12
N ALA A 12 -15.56 16.66 3.97
CA ALA A 12 -14.90 16.51 2.68
C ALA A 12 -15.30 15.20 1.98
N ASN A 13 -15.42 14.09 2.72
CA ASN A 13 -15.88 12.81 2.17
C ASN A 13 -17.28 12.94 1.55
N ALA A 14 -18.20 13.59 2.25
CA ALA A 14 -19.56 13.82 1.75
C ALA A 14 -19.53 14.67 0.45
N LEU A 15 -18.81 15.79 0.46
CA LEU A 15 -18.73 16.71 -0.67
C LEU A 15 -18.05 16.08 -1.89
N PHE A 16 -16.97 15.32 -1.71
CA PHE A 16 -16.28 14.66 -2.82
C PHE A 16 -17.09 13.50 -3.42
N THR A 17 -17.84 12.78 -2.58
CA THR A 17 -18.75 11.73 -3.06
C THR A 17 -19.91 12.35 -3.82
N GLU A 18 -20.55 13.39 -3.27
CA GLU A 18 -21.62 14.14 -3.94
C GLU A 18 -21.16 14.68 -5.30
N PHE A 19 -19.97 15.26 -5.38
CA PHE A 19 -19.39 15.71 -6.65
C PHE A 19 -19.24 14.57 -7.68
N SER A 20 -18.73 13.40 -7.25
CA SER A 20 -18.57 12.26 -8.16
C SER A 20 -19.92 11.70 -8.62
N ASP A 21 -20.90 11.63 -7.72
CA ASP A 21 -22.25 11.14 -8.01
C ASP A 21 -22.99 12.09 -8.95
N ASP A 22 -22.88 13.40 -8.72
CA ASP A 22 -23.42 14.43 -9.59
C ASP A 22 -22.78 14.42 -10.97
N PHE A 23 -21.46 14.18 -11.05
CA PHE A 23 -20.78 14.05 -12.33
C PHE A 23 -21.28 12.82 -13.10
N GLU A 24 -21.40 11.68 -12.42
CA GLU A 24 -21.96 10.46 -13.01
C GLU A 24 -23.39 10.72 -13.51
N LEU A 25 -24.25 11.37 -12.71
CA LEU A 25 -25.63 11.65 -13.07
C LEU A 25 -25.77 12.64 -14.25
N MET A 26 -24.99 13.72 -14.26
CA MET A 26 -25.13 14.78 -15.26
C MET A 26 -24.50 14.41 -16.60
N TYR A 27 -23.34 13.72 -16.59
CA TYR A 27 -22.53 13.54 -17.80
C TYR A 27 -22.50 12.09 -18.30
N VAL A 28 -22.41 11.10 -17.41
CA VAL A 28 -22.17 9.70 -17.78
C VAL A 28 -23.49 8.92 -17.87
N GLN A 29 -24.42 9.18 -16.95
CA GLN A 29 -25.76 8.61 -16.88
C GLN A 29 -25.76 7.08 -16.86
N CYS A 30 -24.71 6.47 -16.27
CA CYS A 30 -24.49 5.03 -16.29
C CYS A 30 -24.46 4.43 -17.71
N HIS A 31 -24.22 5.23 -18.76
CA HIS A 31 -24.12 4.75 -20.13
C HIS A 31 -22.71 4.23 -20.39
N MET A 32 -22.61 2.95 -20.78
CA MET A 32 -21.32 2.31 -21.06
C MET A 32 -20.50 3.03 -22.13
N ASP A 33 -21.15 3.62 -23.13
CA ASP A 33 -20.47 4.39 -24.19
C ASP A 33 -19.72 5.62 -23.64
N ARG A 34 -20.08 6.10 -22.44
CA ARG A 34 -19.51 7.28 -21.78
C ARG A 34 -18.56 6.94 -20.64
N LEU A 35 -18.27 5.66 -20.40
CA LEU A 35 -17.38 5.24 -19.31
C LEU A 35 -15.99 5.89 -19.40
N HIS A 36 -15.52 6.21 -20.61
CA HIS A 36 -14.27 6.93 -20.85
C HIS A 36 -14.23 8.36 -20.26
N MET A 37 -15.37 8.91 -19.87
CA MET A 37 -15.50 10.21 -19.20
C MET A 37 -15.23 10.10 -17.69
N VAL A 38 -15.38 8.91 -17.09
CA VAL A 38 -15.04 8.61 -15.68
C VAL A 38 -13.51 8.45 -15.56
N ARG A 39 -12.81 9.56 -15.72
CA ARG A 39 -11.35 9.59 -15.59
C ARG A 39 -10.93 9.36 -14.13
N PRO A 40 -9.71 8.84 -13.90
CA PRO A 40 -9.17 8.74 -12.53
C PRO A 40 -9.23 10.07 -11.78
N SER A 41 -9.02 11.22 -12.43
CA SER A 41 -9.12 12.53 -11.76
C SER A 41 -10.52 12.86 -11.20
N ILE A 42 -11.59 12.24 -11.71
CA ILE A 42 -12.96 12.41 -11.22
C ILE A 42 -13.30 11.34 -10.19
N HIS A 43 -12.88 10.09 -10.42
CA HIS A 43 -13.20 9.01 -9.50
C HIS A 43 -12.32 9.03 -8.25
N THR A 44 -11.03 9.36 -8.38
CA THR A 44 -10.09 9.36 -7.25
C THR A 44 -10.46 10.40 -6.19
N THR A 45 -11.18 11.48 -6.54
CA THR A 45 -11.58 12.49 -5.56
C THR A 45 -12.48 11.93 -4.45
N SER A 46 -13.36 10.98 -4.75
CA SER A 46 -14.22 10.34 -3.74
C SER A 46 -13.42 9.50 -2.73
N HIS A 47 -12.18 9.15 -3.05
CA HIS A 47 -11.28 8.37 -2.20
C HIS A 47 -10.33 9.24 -1.36
N PHE A 48 -10.22 10.54 -1.61
CA PHE A 48 -9.23 11.38 -0.93
C PHE A 48 -9.42 11.46 0.58
N ALA A 49 -10.64 11.60 1.06
CA ALA A 49 -10.93 11.69 2.49
C ALA A 49 -10.61 10.37 3.25
N PRO A 50 -11.10 9.18 2.83
CA PRO A 50 -10.76 7.94 3.52
C PRO A 50 -9.26 7.62 3.42
N GLU A 51 -8.64 7.89 2.27
CA GLU A 51 -7.20 7.69 2.09
C GLU A 51 -6.37 8.60 3.02
N THR A 52 -6.84 9.85 3.24
CA THR A 52 -6.21 10.78 4.18
C THR A 52 -6.24 10.27 5.62
N VAL A 53 -7.29 9.55 6.03
CA VAL A 53 -7.33 8.87 7.34
C VAL A 53 -6.39 7.67 7.37
N HIS A 54 -6.30 6.93 6.27
CA HIS A 54 -5.54 5.69 6.20
C HIS A 54 -4.02 5.91 6.16
N VAL A 55 -3.53 6.76 5.25
CA VAL A 55 -2.10 6.96 4.99
C VAL A 55 -1.65 8.42 5.16
N GLY A 56 -2.56 9.32 5.50
CA GLY A 56 -2.30 10.75 5.55
C GLY A 56 -2.56 11.47 4.22
N PRO A 57 -2.45 12.81 4.20
CA PRO A 57 -2.69 13.60 2.99
C PRO A 57 -1.84 13.14 1.80
N GLY A 58 -2.46 12.96 0.65
CA GLY A 58 -1.79 12.42 -0.55
C GLY A 58 -0.55 13.22 -0.99
N ILE A 59 -0.53 14.54 -0.74
CA ILE A 59 0.66 15.37 -1.00
C ILE A 59 1.86 14.93 -0.17
N ILE A 60 1.67 14.56 1.11
CA ILE A 60 2.75 14.16 2.02
C ILE A 60 3.27 12.78 1.61
N TYR A 61 2.37 11.83 1.38
CA TYR A 61 2.75 10.47 0.99
C TYR A 61 3.49 10.45 -0.37
N SER A 62 2.95 11.16 -1.37
CA SER A 62 3.60 11.23 -2.70
C SER A 62 4.90 12.04 -2.68
N GLN A 63 4.98 13.10 -1.87
CA GLN A 63 6.18 13.90 -1.69
C GLN A 63 7.32 13.05 -1.14
N TRP A 64 7.06 12.19 -0.14
CA TRP A 64 8.09 11.32 0.42
C TRP A 64 8.77 10.44 -0.65
N GLY A 65 7.97 9.79 -1.50
CA GLY A 65 8.51 8.95 -2.59
C GLY A 65 9.32 9.75 -3.62
N ILE A 66 8.85 10.95 -3.95
CA ILE A 66 9.55 11.85 -4.90
C ILE A 66 10.86 12.37 -4.29
N GLU A 67 10.84 12.87 -3.06
CA GLU A 67 12.03 13.37 -2.36
C GLU A 67 13.07 12.27 -2.17
N HIS A 68 12.63 11.08 -1.78
CA HIS A 68 13.51 9.92 -1.67
C HIS A 68 14.15 9.56 -3.01
N THR A 69 13.36 9.58 -4.10
CA THR A 69 13.87 9.35 -5.45
C THR A 69 14.87 10.44 -5.85
N ILE A 70 14.58 11.71 -5.57
CA ILE A 70 15.50 12.83 -5.86
C ILE A 70 16.82 12.66 -5.08
N GLY A 71 16.76 12.31 -3.79
CA GLY A 71 17.95 12.06 -2.98
C GLY A 71 18.80 10.92 -3.54
N ASN A 72 18.15 9.79 -3.82
CA ASN A 72 18.79 8.60 -4.39
C ASN A 72 19.47 8.91 -5.74
N LEU A 73 18.78 9.59 -6.65
CA LEU A 73 19.36 9.99 -7.94
C LEU A 73 20.46 11.04 -7.77
N GLY A 74 20.30 11.97 -6.82
CA GLY A 74 21.31 12.99 -6.49
C GLY A 74 22.62 12.37 -6.01
N GLU A 75 22.57 11.29 -5.24
CA GLU A 75 23.75 10.54 -4.79
C GLU A 75 24.51 9.87 -5.95
N GLU A 76 23.84 9.55 -7.05
CA GLU A 76 24.43 8.86 -8.21
C GLU A 76 24.97 9.82 -9.26
N ILE A 77 24.27 10.93 -9.52
CA ILE A 77 24.59 11.83 -10.62
C ILE A 77 26.01 12.39 -10.49
N LYS A 78 26.42 12.82 -9.27
CA LYS A 78 27.77 13.30 -8.85
C LYS A 78 28.60 14.07 -9.91
N GLN A 79 27.95 14.72 -10.88
CA GLN A 79 28.58 15.38 -12.02
C GLN A 79 27.80 16.64 -12.39
N HIS A 80 28.44 17.81 -12.24
CA HIS A 80 27.78 19.11 -12.39
C HIS A 80 27.62 19.57 -13.85
N SER A 81 28.31 18.95 -14.80
CA SER A 81 28.38 19.41 -16.20
C SER A 81 27.39 18.73 -17.16
N ASN A 82 27.02 17.47 -16.92
CA ASN A 82 26.08 16.73 -17.76
C ASN A 82 25.24 15.75 -16.94
N ALA A 83 24.48 16.29 -15.99
CA ALA A 83 23.70 15.54 -15.02
C ALA A 83 22.69 14.57 -15.67
N PHE A 84 22.00 15.02 -16.72
CA PHE A 84 20.97 14.20 -17.38
C PHE A 84 21.55 13.03 -18.18
N ALA A 85 22.67 13.21 -18.89
CA ALA A 85 23.31 12.10 -19.58
C ALA A 85 23.90 11.08 -18.62
N ASN A 86 24.50 11.54 -17.51
CA ASN A 86 24.98 10.67 -16.44
C ASN A 86 23.82 9.88 -15.83
N LEU A 87 22.72 10.55 -15.47
CA LEU A 87 21.51 9.91 -14.94
C LEU A 87 20.96 8.83 -15.88
N ALA A 88 20.87 9.12 -17.18
CA ALA A 88 20.43 8.14 -18.17
C ALA A 88 21.34 6.90 -18.21
N GLN A 89 22.66 7.12 -18.15
CA GLN A 89 23.64 6.03 -18.11
C GLN A 89 23.54 5.20 -16.82
N GLN A 90 23.33 5.83 -15.66
CA GLN A 90 23.08 5.13 -14.39
C GLN A 90 21.79 4.31 -14.43
N GLY A 91 20.72 4.86 -15.01
CA GLY A 91 19.47 4.14 -15.21
C GLY A 91 19.64 2.89 -16.07
N ILE A 92 20.40 2.98 -17.18
CA ILE A 92 20.74 1.83 -18.03
C ILE A 92 21.56 0.80 -17.24
N TYR A 93 22.56 1.24 -16.48
CA TYR A 93 23.39 0.34 -15.67
C TYR A 93 22.57 -0.41 -14.61
N ARG A 94 21.71 0.29 -13.86
CA ARG A 94 20.77 -0.32 -12.91
C ARG A 94 19.85 -1.33 -13.58
N TYR A 95 19.29 -0.99 -14.73
CA TYR A 95 18.43 -1.91 -15.49
C TYR A 95 19.20 -3.17 -15.93
N GLN A 96 20.43 -3.02 -16.44
CA GLN A 96 21.27 -4.15 -16.83
C GLN A 96 21.61 -5.05 -15.64
N VAL A 97 21.99 -4.46 -14.50
CA VAL A 97 22.27 -5.21 -13.27
C VAL A 97 21.02 -5.92 -12.77
N ASN A 98 19.87 -5.24 -12.72
CA ASN A 98 18.61 -5.84 -12.29
C ASN A 98 18.16 -6.96 -13.24
N ALA A 99 18.35 -6.79 -14.55
CA ALA A 99 18.08 -7.83 -15.53
C ALA A 99 18.97 -9.05 -15.32
N LEU A 100 20.27 -8.86 -15.06
CA LEU A 100 21.19 -9.95 -14.74
C LEU A 100 20.82 -10.68 -13.44
N LYS A 101 20.48 -9.94 -12.38
CA LYS A 101 20.00 -10.51 -11.11
C LYS A 101 18.71 -11.31 -11.28
N ALA A 102 17.78 -10.82 -12.10
CA ALA A 102 16.53 -11.52 -12.39
C ALA A 102 16.75 -12.79 -13.25
N MET A 103 17.65 -12.74 -14.23
CA MET A 103 17.98 -13.88 -15.07
C MET A 103 18.77 -14.96 -14.33
N ILE A 104 19.61 -14.57 -13.37
CA ILE A 104 20.48 -15.48 -12.61
C ILE A 104 20.36 -15.16 -11.12
N PRO A 105 19.30 -15.65 -10.43
CA PRO A 105 19.06 -15.35 -9.02
C PRO A 105 20.18 -15.81 -8.08
N ASN A 106 21.01 -16.77 -8.49
CA ASN A 106 22.14 -17.28 -7.71
C ASN A 106 23.32 -16.30 -7.60
N ILE A 107 23.36 -15.22 -8.39
CA ILE A 107 24.41 -14.19 -8.29
C ILE A 107 24.32 -13.46 -6.95
N GLU A 108 23.09 -13.22 -6.49
CA GLU A 108 22.80 -12.57 -5.22
C GLU A 108 21.60 -13.29 -4.60
N PRO A 109 21.83 -14.45 -3.94
CA PRO A 109 20.74 -15.21 -3.37
C PRO A 109 20.05 -14.37 -2.29
N PRO A 110 18.71 -14.34 -2.25
CA PRO A 110 18.00 -13.61 -1.21
C PRO A 110 18.35 -14.21 0.16
N GLU A 111 18.76 -13.36 1.11
CA GLU A 111 19.14 -13.80 2.47
C GLU A 111 18.00 -14.55 3.17
N ASN A 112 16.75 -14.13 2.91
CA ASN A 112 15.56 -14.82 3.36
C ASN A 112 14.57 -14.93 2.20
N PRO A 113 14.41 -16.10 1.57
CA PRO A 113 13.52 -16.26 0.43
C PRO A 113 12.04 -16.13 0.81
N LEU A 114 11.73 -16.22 2.11
CA LEU A 114 10.36 -16.18 2.62
C LEU A 114 10.14 -14.95 3.50
N PRO A 115 9.06 -14.19 3.27
CA PRO A 115 8.65 -13.14 4.18
C PRO A 115 8.28 -13.73 5.55
N ARG A 116 8.34 -12.88 6.58
CA ARG A 116 8.11 -13.30 7.98
C ARG A 116 6.75 -13.98 8.12
N GLY A 117 6.76 -15.18 8.69
CA GLY A 117 5.54 -15.97 8.93
C GLY A 117 5.02 -16.71 7.69
N ALA A 118 5.67 -16.60 6.53
CA ALA A 118 5.32 -17.40 5.38
C ALA A 118 5.78 -18.86 5.53
N VAL A 119 4.97 -19.77 5.00
CA VAL A 119 5.22 -21.22 5.00
C VAL A 119 5.51 -21.66 3.58
N ASP A 120 6.65 -22.31 3.35
CA ASP A 120 6.94 -22.94 2.06
C ASP A 120 5.96 -24.09 1.82
N VAL A 121 5.23 -24.02 0.71
CA VAL A 121 4.30 -25.09 0.28
C VAL A 121 4.88 -25.94 -0.85
N GLY A 122 6.13 -25.66 -1.25
CA GLY A 122 6.84 -26.35 -2.33
C GLY A 122 6.48 -25.82 -3.72
N GLY A 123 7.20 -26.31 -4.73
CA GLY A 123 6.96 -25.94 -6.14
C GLY A 123 7.28 -24.47 -6.48
N GLY A 124 8.04 -23.78 -5.64
CA GLY A 124 8.33 -22.35 -5.79
C GLY A 124 7.22 -21.43 -5.27
N TYR A 125 6.25 -21.96 -4.53
CA TYR A 125 5.17 -21.20 -3.91
C TYR A 125 5.33 -21.12 -2.40
N ALA A 126 4.93 -19.98 -1.83
CA ALA A 126 4.90 -19.76 -0.40
C ALA A 126 3.51 -19.31 0.04
N LEU A 127 3.00 -19.89 1.13
CA LEU A 127 1.79 -19.46 1.79
C LEU A 127 2.11 -18.28 2.70
N LEU A 128 1.59 -17.11 2.37
CA LEU A 128 1.69 -15.92 3.22
C LEU A 128 0.68 -16.03 4.36
N HIS A 129 1.09 -15.67 5.58
CA HIS A 129 0.14 -15.57 6.67
C HIS A 129 -0.74 -14.32 6.48
N ALA A 130 -2.04 -14.45 6.77
CA ALA A 130 -2.92 -13.29 6.85
C ALA A 130 -2.47 -12.41 8.03
N MET A 131 -1.98 -11.21 7.74
CA MET A 131 -1.58 -10.22 8.74
C MET A 131 -2.56 -9.06 8.69
N ASP A 132 -3.19 -8.74 9.82
CA ASP A 132 -3.93 -7.50 9.94
C ASP A 132 -2.95 -6.32 9.94
N THR A 133 -3.19 -5.36 9.06
CA THR A 133 -2.37 -4.14 8.92
C THR A 133 -2.55 -3.16 10.08
N THR A 134 -3.56 -3.38 10.92
CA THR A 134 -3.93 -2.50 12.03
C THR A 134 -4.33 -3.32 13.25
N SER A 135 -4.01 -2.85 14.45
CA SER A 135 -4.55 -3.42 15.68
C SER A 135 -6.06 -3.24 15.70
N CYS A 136 -6.81 -4.35 15.61
CA CYS A 136 -8.27 -4.35 15.74
C CYS A 136 -8.69 -5.13 16.99
N ASP A 137 -9.70 -4.64 17.69
CA ASP A 137 -10.33 -5.39 18.76
C ASP A 137 -11.03 -6.62 18.16
N VAL A 138 -10.77 -7.79 18.73
CA VAL A 138 -11.38 -9.04 18.28
C VAL A 138 -12.87 -9.03 18.62
N ARG A 139 -13.72 -9.30 17.63
CA ARG A 139 -15.16 -9.35 17.88
C ARG A 139 -15.50 -10.57 18.76
N PRO A 140 -16.56 -10.51 19.57
CA PRO A 140 -16.91 -11.63 20.46
C PRO A 140 -17.10 -12.98 19.76
N CYS A 141 -17.54 -12.98 18.49
CA CYS A 141 -17.66 -14.19 17.68
C CYS A 141 -16.30 -14.73 17.21
N GLU A 142 -15.36 -13.85 16.86
CA GLU A 142 -13.99 -14.18 16.48
C GLU A 142 -13.23 -14.75 17.68
N HIS A 143 -13.40 -14.13 18.86
CA HIS A 143 -12.83 -14.58 20.13
C HIS A 143 -13.16 -16.04 20.43
N CYS A 144 -14.46 -16.38 20.37
CA CYS A 144 -14.91 -17.75 20.63
C CYS A 144 -14.31 -18.76 19.64
N ALA A 145 -14.18 -18.38 18.36
CA ALA A 145 -13.59 -19.24 17.33
C ALA A 145 -12.08 -19.43 17.54
N ILE A 146 -11.36 -18.35 17.85
CA ILE A 146 -9.92 -18.37 18.12
C ILE A 146 -9.61 -19.22 19.35
N VAL A 147 -10.32 -19.01 20.46
CA VAL A 147 -10.17 -19.79 21.70
C VAL A 147 -10.40 -21.29 21.45
N LYS A 148 -11.45 -21.66 20.72
CA LYS A 148 -11.74 -23.06 20.37
C LYS A 148 -10.62 -23.67 19.52
N CYS A 149 -10.10 -22.92 18.54
CA CYS A 149 -9.00 -23.38 17.68
C CYS A 149 -7.72 -23.61 18.50
N LEU A 150 -7.37 -22.68 19.38
CA LEU A 150 -6.19 -22.76 20.24
C LEU A 150 -6.27 -23.93 21.23
N GLN A 151 -7.44 -24.16 21.82
CA GLN A 151 -7.69 -25.32 22.68
C GLN A 151 -7.58 -26.64 21.92
N ALA A 152 -8.09 -26.71 20.69
CA ALA A 152 -7.96 -27.89 19.84
C ALA A 152 -6.51 -28.22 19.47
N HIS A 153 -5.63 -27.22 19.45
CA HIS A 153 -4.19 -27.36 19.22
C HIS A 153 -3.37 -27.46 20.53
N GLY A 154 -4.03 -27.62 21.69
CA GLY A 154 -3.37 -27.90 22.97
C GLY A 154 -2.76 -26.68 23.67
N VAL A 155 -3.13 -25.46 23.29
CA VAL A 155 -2.67 -24.23 23.95
C VAL A 155 -3.56 -23.93 25.16
N THR A 156 -2.97 -23.97 26.37
CA THR A 156 -3.68 -23.62 27.61
C THR A 156 -3.72 -22.11 27.78
N LEU A 157 -4.88 -21.50 27.51
CA LEU A 157 -5.10 -20.08 27.73
C LEU A 157 -5.37 -19.80 29.21
N THR A 158 -4.51 -19.02 29.86
CA THR A 158 -4.76 -18.50 31.22
C THR A 158 -5.69 -17.27 31.17
N GLN A 159 -6.43 -16.99 32.25
CA GLN A 159 -7.45 -15.91 32.28
C GLN A 159 -6.94 -14.53 31.87
N GLU A 160 -5.64 -14.24 32.01
CA GLU A 160 -5.02 -12.98 31.57
C GLU A 160 -4.82 -12.91 30.04
N THR A 161 -4.64 -14.05 29.36
CA THR A 161 -4.47 -14.10 27.90
C THR A 161 -5.79 -14.04 27.13
N ALA A 162 -6.90 -14.41 27.78
CA ALA A 162 -8.23 -14.42 27.20
C ALA A 162 -8.92 -13.04 27.17
N SER A 163 -8.35 -12.01 27.81
CA SER A 163 -8.87 -10.63 27.77
C SER A 163 -8.11 -9.71 26.82
N VAL A 164 -7.05 -10.20 26.18
CA VAL A 164 -6.15 -9.43 25.29
C VAL A 164 -6.29 -9.89 23.85
N ILE A 165 -6.65 -11.16 23.65
CA ILE A 165 -7.29 -11.66 22.42
C ILE A 165 -8.77 -11.33 22.55
#